data_AF-A0A3B1CU36-F1
#
_entry.id   AF-A0A3B1CU36-F1
#
_cell.length_a   1.000
_cell.length_b   1.000
_cell.length_c   1.000
_cell.angle_alpha   90.00
_cell.angle_beta   90.00
_cell.angle_gamma   90.00
#
_symmetry.space_group_name_H-M   'P 1'
#
loop_
_entity.id
_entity.type
_entity.pdbx_description
1 polymer ?
#
loop_
_entity_poly.entity_id
_entity_poly.type
_entity_poly.pdbx_seq_one_letter_code
_entity_poly.pdbx_strand_id
1 'polypeptide(L)'
;DAEKVGIASMLLGAGRQRLEDRIDHGAGILLNRKSGATVQEGDTLAVLHYNDETNLAEAFQLMEEAFEVGAEPPEPKRMIKKVIL
;
A
#
# COMPACT_ATOMS: atom_id res chain seq x y z
N ASP A 1 3.55 -4.13 4.99
CA ASP A 1 3.98 -5.10 3.98
C ASP A 1 3.80 -4.49 2.60
N ALA A 2 4.86 -4.41 1.80
CA ALA A 2 4.79 -3.80 0.46
C ALA A 2 4.04 -4.68 -0.55
N GLU A 3 4.08 -6.00 -0.39
CA GLU A 3 3.36 -6.94 -1.27
C GLU A 3 1.86 -6.76 -1.11
N LYS A 4 1.36 -6.72 0.13
CA LYS A 4 -0.06 -6.48 0.42
C LYS A 4 -0.56 -5.15 -0.14
N VAL A 5 0.22 -4.07 0.00
CA VAL A 5 -0.10 -2.75 -0.61
C VAL A 5 -0.18 -2.86 -2.14
N GLY A 6 0.75 -3.58 -2.77
CA GLY A 6 0.74 -3.81 -4.22
C GLY A 6 -0.50 -4.58 -4.69
N ILE A 7 -0.85 -5.66 -3.98
CA ILE A 7 -2.04 -6.47 -4.29
C ILE A 7 -3.32 -5.64 -4.08
N ALA A 8 -3.44 -4.92 -2.97
CA ALA A 8 -4.58 -4.03 -2.73
C ALA A 8 -4.72 -2.99 -3.85
N SER A 9 -3.62 -2.35 -4.27
CA SER A 9 -3.64 -1.38 -5.37
C SER A 9 -4.09 -2.02 -6.70
N MET A 10 -3.69 -3.26 -6.96
CA MET A 10 -4.15 -4.02 -8.15
C MET A 10 -5.64 -4.34 -8.07
N LEU A 11 -6.15 -4.76 -6.91
CA LEU A 11 -7.57 -5.03 -6.70
C LEU A 11 -8.46 -3.79 -6.91
N LEU A 12 -7.95 -2.60 -6.57
CA LEU A 12 -8.61 -1.32 -6.82
C LEU A 12 -8.59 -0.88 -8.30
N GLY A 13 -7.88 -1.62 -9.17
CA GLY A 13 -7.80 -1.35 -10.62
C GLY A 13 -6.50 -0.73 -11.10
N ALA A 14 -5.54 -0.44 -10.22
CA ALA A 14 -4.25 0.17 -10.61
C ALA A 14 -3.26 -0.81 -11.24
N GLY A 15 -3.67 -2.06 -11.47
CA GLY A 15 -2.85 -3.14 -11.99
C GLY A 15 -3.67 -4.17 -12.74
N ARG A 16 -3.01 -5.25 -13.17
CA ARG A 16 -3.63 -6.34 -13.91
C ARG A 16 -3.58 -7.63 -13.10
N GLN A 17 -4.74 -8.26 -12.89
CA GLN A 17 -4.79 -9.63 -12.38
C GLN A 17 -4.57 -10.64 -13.53
N ARG A 18 -5.07 -10.31 -14.71
CA ARG A 18 -4.93 -11.05 -15.97
C ARG A 18 -4.37 -10.16 -17.07
N LEU A 19 -3.78 -10.77 -18.09
CA LEU A 19 -3.08 -10.05 -19.16
C LEU A 19 -3.98 -9.01 -19.87
N GLU A 20 -5.25 -9.37 -20.06
CA GLU A 20 -6.28 -8.59 -20.76
C GLU A 20 -6.95 -7.50 -19.92
N ASP A 21 -6.69 -7.46 -18.60
CA ASP A 21 -7.33 -6.47 -17.72
C ASP A 21 -6.96 -5.04 -18.13
N ARG A 22 -7.97 -4.17 -18.10
CA ARG A 22 -7.77 -2.73 -18.26
C ARG A 22 -7.27 -2.15 -16.94
N ILE A 23 -6.28 -1.27 -17.03
CA ILE A 23 -5.77 -0.51 -15.88
C ILE A 23 -6.59 0.77 -15.75
N ASP A 24 -7.05 1.04 -14.54
CA ASP A 24 -7.54 2.34 -14.13
C ASP A 24 -6.35 3.20 -13.66
N HIS A 25 -6.06 4.25 -14.43
CA HIS A 25 -4.95 5.17 -14.12
C HIS A 25 -5.28 6.16 -12.98
N GLY A 26 -6.54 6.28 -12.57
CA GLY A 26 -6.95 7.04 -11.40
C GLY A 26 -6.96 6.22 -10.11
N ALA A 27 -6.93 4.88 -10.22
CA ALA A 27 -6.88 4.00 -9.07
C ALA A 27 -5.46 3.90 -8.48
N GLY A 28 -5.37 3.63 -7.18
CA GLY A 28 -4.10 3.39 -6.51
C GLY A 28 -4.13 3.73 -5.03
N ILE A 29 -2.95 3.77 -4.42
CA ILE A 29 -2.80 3.99 -2.98
C ILE A 29 -1.74 5.07 -2.73
N LEU A 30 -2.15 6.13 -2.03
CA LEU A 30 -1.25 7.17 -1.54
C LEU A 30 -0.87 6.85 -0.08
N LEU A 31 0.42 6.66 0.18
CA LEU A 31 0.93 6.47 1.55
C LEU A 31 1.24 7.83 2.19
N ASN A 32 0.38 8.27 3.11
CA ASN A 32 0.50 9.53 3.85
C ASN A 32 1.53 9.45 5.00
N ARG A 33 1.78 8.24 5.51
CA ARG A 33 2.78 7.96 6.53
C ARG A 33 3.77 6.92 6.02
N LYS A 34 5.06 7.17 6.24
CA LYS A 34 6.16 6.27 5.86
C LYS A 34 6.60 5.46 7.08
N SER A 35 7.31 4.35 6.84
CA SER A 35 7.88 3.54 7.92
C SER A 35 8.74 4.40 8.85
N GLY A 36 8.52 4.26 10.16
CA GLY A 36 9.17 5.07 11.20
C GLY A 36 8.53 6.43 11.47
N ALA A 37 7.46 6.81 10.77
CA ALA A 37 6.69 7.98 11.15
C ALA A 37 5.91 7.73 12.45
N THR A 38 5.94 8.71 13.37
CA THR A 38 5.03 8.74 14.51
C THR A 38 3.60 8.99 14.01
N VAL A 39 2.63 8.30 14.60
CA VAL A 39 1.21 8.41 14.29
C VAL A 39 0.39 8.49 15.57
N GLN A 40 -0.78 9.11 15.48
CA GLN A 40 -1.76 9.21 16.56
C GLN A 40 -3.08 8.58 16.12
N GLU A 41 -3.95 8.26 17.08
CA GLU A 41 -5.32 7.84 16.77
C GLU A 41 -6.02 8.90 15.90
N GLY A 42 -6.66 8.45 14.83
CA GLY A 42 -7.30 9.31 13.84
C GLY A 42 -6.39 9.79 12.70
N ASP A 43 -5.07 9.54 12.75
CA ASP A 43 -4.20 9.83 11.62
C ASP A 43 -4.53 8.96 10.40
N THR A 44 -4.55 9.58 9.22
CA THR A 44 -4.64 8.85 7.95
C THR A 44 -3.28 8.25 7.58
N LEU A 45 -3.18 6.93 7.57
CA LEU A 45 -1.96 6.22 7.14
C LEU A 45 -1.82 6.17 5.62
N ALA A 46 -2.93 5.93 4.93
CA ALA A 46 -3.00 5.85 3.47
C ALA A 46 -4.38 6.26 2.96
N VAL A 47 -4.44 6.70 1.69
CA VAL A 47 -5.67 6.99 0.95
C VAL A 47 -5.78 6.03 -0.22
N LEU A 48 -6.94 5.38 -0.36
CA LEU A 48 -7.24 4.48 -1.46
C LEU A 48 -8.06 5.26 -2.50
N HIS A 49 -7.57 5.29 -3.73
CA HIS A 49 -8.28 5.83 -4.89
C HIS A 49 -8.82 4.65 -5.71
N TYR A 50 -10.11 4.69 -6.03
CA TYR A 50 -10.79 3.64 -6.77
C TYR A 50 -11.99 4.21 -7.54
N ASN A 51 -12.37 3.57 -8.65
CA ASN A 51 -13.61 3.87 -9.38
C ASN A 51 -14.58 2.67 -9.43
N ASP A 52 -14.16 1.51 -8.92
CA ASP A 52 -14.95 0.28 -8.83
C ASP A 52 -14.88 -0.29 -7.40
N GLU A 53 -16.03 -0.59 -6.81
CA GLU A 53 -16.15 -1.07 -5.43
C GLU A 53 -16.11 -2.61 -5.31
N THR A 54 -16.07 -3.33 -6.43
CA THR A 54 -16.19 -4.80 -6.48
C THR A 54 -15.24 -5.52 -5.52
N ASN A 55 -13.99 -5.05 -5.41
CA ASN A 55 -12.97 -5.65 -4.53
C ASN A 55 -12.56 -4.73 -3.36
N LEU A 56 -13.34 -3.70 -3.06
CA LEU A 56 -12.95 -2.67 -2.09
C LEU A 56 -12.74 -3.25 -0.68
N ALA A 57 -13.60 -4.17 -0.25
CA ALA A 57 -13.51 -4.79 1.07
C ALA A 57 -12.22 -5.62 1.24
N GLU A 58 -11.86 -6.40 0.22
CA GLU A 58 -10.63 -7.21 0.22
C GLU A 58 -9.39 -6.32 0.19
N ALA A 59 -9.39 -5.28 -0.65
CA ALA A 59 -8.31 -4.29 -0.70
C ALA A 59 -8.15 -3.58 0.66
N PHE A 60 -9.25 -3.24 1.33
CA PHE A 60 -9.21 -2.60 2.65
C PHE A 60 -8.61 -3.53 3.71
N GLN A 61 -9.04 -4.80 3.75
CA GLN A 61 -8.49 -5.80 4.67
C GLN A 61 -6.96 -5.97 4.47
N LEU A 62 -6.51 -6.09 3.21
CA LEU A 62 -5.08 -6.17 2.90
C LEU A 62 -4.31 -4.94 3.40
N MET A 63 -4.92 -3.75 3.34
CA MET A 63 -4.32 -2.52 3.84
C MET A 63 -4.24 -2.49 5.36
N GLU A 64 -5.26 -2.96 6.08
CA GLU A 64 -5.19 -3.10 7.54
C GLU A 64 -4.06 -4.05 7.94
N GLU A 65 -3.95 -5.20 7.27
CA GLU A 65 -2.89 -6.17 7.54
C GLU A 65 -1.51 -5.74 7.02
N ALA A 66 -1.43 -4.67 6.21
CA ALA A 66 -0.18 -4.15 5.70
C ALA A 66 0.54 -3.23 6.69
N PHE A 67 -0.14 -2.70 7.71
CA PHE A 67 0.47 -1.82 8.69
C PHE A 67 0.70 -2.52 10.02
N GLU A 68 1.81 -2.15 10.67
CA GLU A 68 2.11 -2.50 12.04
C GLU A 68 2.50 -1.21 12.75
N VAL A 69 1.88 -0.95 13.92
CA VAL A 69 2.16 0.22 14.75
C VAL A 69 2.74 -0.26 16.07
N GLY A 70 3.94 0.20 16.38
CA GLY A 70 4.68 -0.15 17.60
C GLY A 70 5.06 1.10 18.41
N ALA A 71 5.51 0.87 19.65
CA ALA A 71 5.92 1.96 20.55
C ALA A 71 7.23 2.64 20.13
N GLU A 72 8.09 1.92 19.41
CA GLU A 72 9.39 2.42 18.94
C GLU A 72 9.46 2.39 17.41
N PRO A 73 10.18 3.34 16.78
CA PRO A 73 10.39 3.30 15.34
C PRO A 73 11.25 2.08 14.96
N PRO A 74 11.01 1.44 13.80
CA PRO A 74 11.81 0.32 13.35
C PRO A 74 13.23 0.77 13.00
N GLU A 75 14.18 -0.17 13.09
CA GLU A 75 15.57 0.03 12.68
C GLU A 75 15.66 0.51 11.21
N PRO A 76 16.35 1.63 10.93
CA PRO A 76 16.51 2.15 9.57
C PRO A 76 17.15 1.14 8.62
N LYS A 77 16.47 0.82 7.52
CA LYS A 77 17.00 -0.10 6.49
C LYS A 77 17.73 0.67 5.38
N ARG A 78 18.96 0.26 5.07
CA ARG A 78 19.67 0.71 3.85
C ARG A 78 18.86 0.35 2.60
N MET A 79 18.47 1.35 1.81
CA MET A 79 17.72 1.18 0.56
C MET A 79 18.58 0.60 -0.57
N ILE A 80 19.84 1.03 -0.67
CA ILE A 80 20.81 0.47 -1.61
C ILE A 80 21.69 -0.52 -0.84
N LYS A 81 21.63 -1.81 -1.21
CA LYS A 81 22.42 -2.86 -0.54
C LYS A 81 23.81 -3.01 -1.13
N LYS A 82 23.93 -2.95 -2.46
CA LYS A 82 25.18 -3.14 -3.20
C LYS A 82 25.01 -2.59 -4.61
N VAL A 83 26.09 -2.07 -5.19
CA VAL A 83 26.22 -1.79 -6.64
C VAL A 83 27.13 -2.89 -7.22
N ILE A 84 26.71 -3.51 -8.33
CA ILE A 84 27.48 -4.52 -9.05
C ILE A 84 27.89 -3.89 -10.37
N LEU A 85 29.19 -3.83 -10.61
CA LEU A 85 29.81 -3.32 -11.84
C LEU A 85 30.29 -4.48 -12.71
#